data_AF-A0A0M3IJT7-F1
#
_entry.id   AF-A0A0M3IJT7-F1
#
_cell.length_a   1.000
_cell.length_b   1.000
_cell.length_c   1.000
_cell.angle_alpha   90.00
_cell.angle_beta   90.00
_cell.angle_gamma   90.00
#
_symmetry.space_group_name_H-M   'P 1'
#
loop_
_entity.id
_entity.type
_entity.pdbx_description
1 polymer ?
#
loop_
_entity_poly.entity_id
_entity_poly.type
_entity_poly.pdbx_seq_one_letter_code
_entity_poly.pdbx_strand_id
1 'polypeptide(L)'
;TVSDIRIKQSPDGDIEVSCRPRHITCSPSRNTVHIRTTMVDMAVQEDEKAYVKHESKRVHVSCSGMVVSDGIYITSMDHLGRIVSAN
;
A
#
# COMPACT_ATOMS: atom_id res chain seq x y z
N THR A 1 5.92 -27.97 12.37
CA THR A 1 6.95 -27.07 11.81
C THR A 1 6.28 -25.79 11.38
N VAL A 2 6.46 -24.70 12.13
CA VAL A 2 6.00 -23.36 11.74
C VAL A 2 7.15 -22.70 10.98
N SER A 3 7.23 -22.86 9.66
CA SER A 3 8.20 -22.14 8.81
C SER A 3 7.80 -22.20 7.33
N ASP A 4 6.65 -21.61 7.00
CA ASP A 4 6.21 -21.39 5.60
C ASP A 4 6.59 -19.98 5.09
N ILE A 5 7.48 -19.30 5.82
CA ILE A 5 7.95 -17.95 5.50
C ILE A 5 9.29 -18.09 4.77
N ARG A 6 9.32 -17.65 3.51
CA ARG A 6 10.54 -17.56 2.70
C ARG A 6 10.95 -16.10 2.54
N ILE A 7 12.17 -15.79 2.94
CA ILE A 7 12.76 -14.45 2.74
C ILE A 7 13.86 -14.58 1.69
N LYS A 8 13.86 -13.69 0.71
CA LYS A 8 14.89 -13.58 -0.33
C LYS A 8 15.35 -12.14 -0.43
N GLN A 9 16.64 -11.97 -0.70
CA GLN A 9 17.23 -10.69 -1.04
C GLN A 9 17.93 -10.83 -2.40
N SER A 10 17.70 -9.88 -3.29
CA SER A 10 18.38 -9.80 -4.59
C SER A 10 19.72 -9.05 -4.46
N PRO A 11 20.63 -9.15 -5.45
CA PRO A 11 21.92 -8.45 -5.41
C PRO A 11 21.82 -6.92 -5.34
N ASP A 12 20.75 -6.36 -5.90
CA ASP A 12 20.35 -4.96 -5.87
C ASP A 12 19.68 -4.54 -4.55
N GLY A 13 19.48 -5.49 -3.62
CA GLY A 13 18.99 -5.23 -2.28
C GLY A 13 17.48 -5.31 -2.12
N ASP A 14 16.74 -5.66 -3.18
CA ASP A 14 15.30 -5.88 -3.11
C ASP A 14 15.01 -7.10 -2.23
N ILE A 15 14.00 -6.96 -1.36
CA ILE A 15 13.60 -7.99 -0.40
C ILE A 15 12.22 -8.52 -0.80
N GLU A 16 12.09 -9.84 -0.86
CA GLU A 16 10.82 -10.54 -1.02
C GLU A 16 10.58 -11.45 0.18
N VAL A 17 9.46 -11.25 0.87
CA VAL A 17 8.95 -12.15 1.91
C VAL A 17 7.69 -12.84 1.39
N SER A 18 7.79 -14.13 1.11
CA SER A 18 6.68 -14.96 0.67
C SER A 18 6.20 -15.85 1.83
N CYS A 19 4.94 -15.71 2.24
CA CYS A 19 4.30 -16.59 3.21
C CYS A 19 2.84 -16.76 2.81
N ARG A 20 2.48 -17.82 2.08
CA ARG A 20 1.13 -17.93 1.49
C ARG A 20 0.04 -17.74 2.55
N PRO A 21 -1.01 -16.94 2.28
CA PRO A 21 -1.32 -16.19 1.04
C PRO A 21 -0.73 -14.77 0.99
N ARG A 22 0.21 -14.43 1.87
CA ARG A 22 0.83 -13.13 2.06
C ARG A 22 2.12 -13.01 1.25
N HIS A 23 2.34 -11.82 0.72
CA HIS A 23 3.50 -11.47 -0.07
C HIS A 23 3.90 -10.04 0.26
N ILE A 24 5.18 -9.82 0.56
CA ILE A 24 5.73 -8.51 0.84
C ILE A 24 6.95 -8.32 -0.05
N THR A 25 7.02 -7.20 -0.75
CA THR A 25 8.21 -6.79 -1.50
C THR A 25 8.64 -5.40 -1.08
N CYS A 26 9.95 -5.18 -1.08
CA CYS A 26 10.56 -3.90 -0.80
C CYS A 26 11.72 -3.69 -1.76
N SER A 27 11.81 -2.51 -2.34
CA SER A 27 12.93 -2.11 -3.19
C SER A 27 13.49 -0.77 -2.69
N PRO A 28 14.68 -0.75 -2.08
CA PRO A 28 15.32 0.47 -1.62
C PRO A 28 15.66 1.44 -2.76
N SER A 29 16.13 0.92 -3.90
CA SER A 29 16.52 1.73 -5.06
C SER A 29 15.34 2.46 -5.69
N ARG A 30 14.16 1.83 -5.63
CA ARG A 30 12.89 2.38 -6.14
C ARG A 30 12.09 3.11 -5.05
N ASN A 31 12.54 3.08 -3.79
CA ASN A 31 11.81 3.57 -2.63
C ASN A 31 10.36 3.02 -2.56
N THR A 32 10.18 1.74 -2.90
CA THR A 32 8.85 1.10 -2.94
C THR A 32 8.71 0.00 -1.91
N VAL A 33 7.50 -0.14 -1.39
CA VAL A 33 7.10 -1.26 -0.54
C VAL A 33 5.72 -1.70 -1.00
N HIS A 34 5.50 -3.00 -1.16
CA HIS A 34 4.19 -3.58 -1.49
C HIS A 34 3.89 -4.72 -0.53
N ILE A 35 2.69 -4.70 0.05
CA ILE A 35 2.19 -5.73 0.95
C ILE A 35 0.86 -6.21 0.39
N ARG A 36 0.78 -7.50 0.09
CA ARG A 36 -0.43 -8.17 -0.37
C ARG A 36 -0.77 -9.31 0.56
N THR A 37 -1.99 -9.31 1.06
CA THR A 37 -2.59 -10.38 1.86
C THR A 37 -3.93 -10.77 1.24
N THR A 38 -4.71 -11.62 1.91
CA THR A 38 -6.07 -11.97 1.47
C THR A 38 -7.04 -10.80 1.54
N MET A 39 -6.89 -9.91 2.52
CA MET A 39 -7.84 -8.82 2.78
C MET A 39 -7.27 -7.45 2.46
N VAL A 40 -5.96 -7.28 2.59
CA VAL A 40 -5.25 -6.00 2.41
C VAL A 40 -4.30 -6.06 1.23
N ASP A 41 -4.37 -5.05 0.38
CA ASP A 41 -3.38 -4.72 -0.64
C ASP A 41 -2.95 -3.26 -0.44
N MET A 42 -1.67 -3.02 -0.17
CA MET A 42 -1.14 -1.69 0.10
C MET A 42 0.26 -1.51 -0.45
N ALA A 43 0.56 -0.34 -1.00
CA ALA A 43 1.89 -0.03 -1.49
C ALA A 43 2.27 1.43 -1.29
N VAL A 44 3.58 1.68 -1.18
CA VAL A 44 4.23 2.97 -1.45
C VAL A 44 4.91 2.84 -2.82
N GLN A 45 4.61 3.76 -3.73
CA GLN A 45 5.03 3.77 -5.13
C GLN A 45 6.14 4.81 -5.38
N GLU A 46 6.81 4.73 -6.53
CA GLU A 46 7.97 5.57 -6.91
C GLU A 46 7.67 7.08 -6.95
N ASP A 47 6.41 7.47 -7.08
CA ASP A 47 5.95 8.85 -7.21
C ASP A 47 5.42 9.44 -5.90
N GLU A 48 5.89 8.92 -4.76
CA GLU A 48 5.47 9.29 -3.40
C GLU A 48 3.96 9.13 -3.15
N LYS A 49 3.30 8.32 -3.99
CA LYS A 49 1.92 7.92 -3.75
C LYS A 49 1.89 6.65 -2.93
N ALA A 50 0.91 6.58 -2.04
CA ALA A 50 0.62 5.36 -1.32
C ALA A 50 -0.86 5.03 -1.39
N TYR A 51 -1.17 3.74 -1.27
CA TYR A 51 -2.54 3.29 -1.15
C TYR A 51 -2.66 2.16 -0.15
N VAL A 52 -3.86 2.01 0.39
CA VAL A 52 -4.30 0.79 1.06
C VAL A 52 -5.72 0.48 0.60
N LYS A 53 -5.94 -0.78 0.27
CA LYS A 53 -7.25 -1.34 -0.07
C LYS A 53 -7.56 -2.47 0.91
N HIS A 54 -8.73 -2.39 1.53
CA HIS A 54 -9.31 -3.46 2.32
C HIS A 54 -10.74 -3.70 1.83
N GLU A 55 -10.94 -4.78 1.08
CA GLU A 55 -12.22 -5.08 0.43
C GLU A 55 -12.71 -3.93 -0.47
N SER A 56 -13.87 -3.34 -0.16
CA SER A 56 -14.43 -2.16 -0.85
C SER A 56 -13.82 -0.84 -0.38
N LYS A 57 -13.15 -0.85 0.78
CA LYS A 57 -12.54 0.33 1.38
C LYS A 57 -11.18 0.60 0.76
N ARG A 58 -10.89 1.86 0.48
CA ARG A 58 -9.63 2.28 -0.14
C ARG A 58 -9.23 3.66 0.37
N VAL A 59 -7.94 3.84 0.54
CA VAL A 59 -7.29 5.11 0.79
C VAL A 59 -6.18 5.27 -0.23
N HIS A 60 -6.14 6.42 -0.89
CA HIS A 60 -5.02 6.86 -1.72
C HIS A 60 -4.48 8.16 -1.14
N VAL A 61 -3.17 8.27 -1.00
CA VAL A 61 -2.50 9.47 -0.49
C VAL A 61 -1.36 9.86 -1.42
N SER A 62 -1.13 11.17 -1.53
CA SER A 62 -0.02 11.78 -2.25
C SER A 62 0.36 13.10 -1.57
N CYS A 63 1.37 13.79 -2.09
CA CYS A 63 1.75 15.12 -1.63
C CYS A 63 0.63 16.18 -1.77
N SER A 64 -0.36 15.96 -2.63
CA SER A 64 -1.47 16.91 -2.84
C SER A 64 -2.64 16.71 -1.87
N GLY A 65 -2.70 15.56 -1.20
CA GLY A 65 -3.81 15.20 -0.32
C GLY A 65 -4.14 13.71 -0.34
N MET A 66 -5.37 13.40 0.07
CA MET A 66 -5.85 12.05 0.29
C MET A 66 -7.26 11.86 -0.26
N VAL A 67 -7.56 10.67 -0.76
CA VAL A 67 -8.91 10.23 -1.14
C VAL A 67 -9.22 8.95 -0.38
N VAL A 68 -10.35 8.93 0.32
CA VAL A 68 -10.85 7.82 1.12
C VAL A 68 -12.20 7.39 0.58
N SER A 69 -12.43 6.09 0.45
CA SER A 69 -13.73 5.54 0.09
C SER A 69 -14.02 4.28 0.90
N ASP A 70 -15.27 4.08 1.29
CA ASP A 70 -15.73 2.83 1.91
C ASP A 70 -16.40 1.87 0.91
N GLY A 71 -16.47 2.27 -0.36
CA GLY A 71 -17.17 1.56 -1.43
C GLY A 71 -18.51 2.16 -1.81
N ILE A 72 -19.09 3.01 -0.95
CA ILE A 72 -20.35 3.72 -1.21
C ILE A 72 -20.06 5.22 -1.31
N TYR A 73 -19.35 5.74 -0.32
CA TYR A 73 -18.99 7.13 -0.21
C TYR A 73 -17.53 7.35 -0.59
N ILE A 74 -17.23 8.56 -1.05
CA ILE A 74 -15.88 9.02 -1.39
C ILE A 74 -15.68 10.42 -0.80
N THR A 75 -14.65 10.55 0.03
CA THR A 75 -14.23 11.84 0.60
C THR A 75 -12.79 12.13 0.19
N SER A 76 -12.50 13.36 -0.16
CA SER A 76 -11.14 13.82 -0.43
C SER A 76 -10.76 14.98 0.47
N MET A 77 -9.46 15.02 0.78
CA MET A 77 -8.82 15.95 1.68
C MET A 77 -7.58 16.50 0.98
N ASP A 78 -7.31 17.80 1.12
CA ASP A 78 -6.06 18.38 0.62
C ASP A 78 -4.88 18.13 1.58
N HIS A 79 -3.67 18.52 1.16
CA HIS A 79 -2.45 18.39 1.95
C HIS A 79 -2.43 19.19 3.27
N LEU A 80 -3.39 20.08 3.50
CA LEU A 80 -3.54 20.83 4.76
C LEU A 80 -4.54 20.18 5.72
N GLY A 81 -5.13 19.05 5.34
CA GLY A 81 -6.11 18.35 6.15
C GLY A 81 -7.56 18.84 5.98
N ARG A 82 -7.83 19.70 4.99
CA ARG A 82 -9.19 20.23 4.75
C ARG A 82 -9.95 19.31 3.82
N ILE A 83 -11.21 19.02 4.15
CA ILE A 83 -12.10 18.27 3.26
C ILE A 83 -12.46 19.14 2.06
N VAL A 84 -12.16 18.66 0.86
CA VAL A 84 -12.42 19.38 -0.40
C VAL A 84 -13.61 18.84 -1.17
N SER A 85 -13.98 17.57 -0.95
CA SER A 85 -15.17 16.95 -1.52
C SER A 85 -15.63 15.78 -0.66
N ALA A 86 -16.94 15.56 -0.57
CA ALA A 86 -17.55 14.39 0.05
C ALA A 86 -18.84 14.05 -0.71
N ASN A 87 -18.89 12.85 -1.29
CA ASN A 87 -20.03 12.32 -2.05
C ASN A 87 -20.42 10.93 -1.56
#